data_AF-A0A4P9ZJH1-F1
#
_entry.id   AF-A0A4P9ZJH1-F1
#
_cell.length_a   1.000
_cell.length_b   1.000
_cell.length_c   1.000
_cell.angle_alpha   90.00
_cell.angle_beta   90.00
_cell.angle_gamma   90.00
#
_symmetry.space_group_name_H-M   'P 1'
#
loop_
_entity.id
_entity.type
_entity.pdbx_description
1 polymer ?
#
loop_
_entity_poly.entity_id
_entity_poly.type
_entity_poly.pdbx_seq_one_letter_code
_entity_poly.pdbx_strand_id
1 'polypeptide(L)' 'TLIRAAWSLLLSRYTDQTDVVFGNTVSGRALPLPGIDSLLGCFINTVPFRVSLKPGMSVIELVTVIHQSAQMMVPFE' A
#
# COMPACT_ATOMS: atom_id res chain seq x y z
N THR A 1 -5.63 2.27 3.36
CA THR A 1 -5.00 1.50 4.48
C THR A 1 -5.74 0.23 4.85
N LEU A 2 -7.02 0.28 5.26
CA LEU A 2 -7.76 -0.89 5.78
C LEU A 2 -7.79 -2.09 4.82
N ILE A 3 -8.09 -1.84 3.54
CA ILE A 3 -8.11 -2.90 2.51
C ILE A 3 -6.73 -3.56 2.36
N ARG A 4 -5.65 -2.76 2.35
CA ARG A 4 -4.28 -3.29 2.27
C ARG A 4 -3.99 -4.19 3.49
N ALA A 5 -4.41 -3.79 4.69
CA ALA A 5 -4.23 -4.59 5.91
C ALA A 5 -5.01 -5.93 5.86
N ALA A 6 -6.28 -5.87 5.46
CA ALA A 6 -7.10 -7.08 5.30
C ALA A 6 -6.52 -8.01 4.22
N TRP A 7 -6.04 -7.46 3.11
CA TRP A 7 -5.41 -8.21 2.04
C TRP A 7 -4.10 -8.87 2.48
N SER A 8 -3.24 -8.16 3.21
CA SER A 8 -2.02 -8.72 3.80
C SER A 8 -2.30 -9.87 4.75
N LEU A 9 -3.31 -9.74 5.61
CA LEU A 9 -3.73 -10.81 6.52
C LEU A 9 -4.25 -12.03 5.75
N LEU A 10 -5.09 -11.81 4.74
CA LEU A 10 -5.63 -12.87 3.91
C LEU A 10 -4.51 -13.63 3.19
N LEU A 11 -3.61 -12.91 2.52
CA LEU A 11 -2.47 -13.53 1.83
C LEU A 11 -1.59 -14.31 2.79
N SER A 12 -1.27 -13.73 3.96
CA SER A 12 -0.46 -14.40 4.98
C SER A 12 -1.06 -15.72 5.43
N ARG A 13 -2.39 -15.79 5.59
CA ARG A 13 -3.09 -17.04 5.94
C ARG A 13 -3.15 -18.04 4.78
N TYR A 14 -3.30 -17.56 3.55
CA TYR A 14 -3.38 -18.41 2.37
C TYR A 14 -2.04 -19.03 1.98
N THR A 15 -0.94 -18.32 2.22
CA THR A 15 0.41 -18.76 1.82
C THR A 15 1.24 -19.32 2.96
N ASP A 16 0.74 -19.24 4.20
CA ASP A 16 1.47 -19.53 5.43
C ASP A 16 2.80 -18.75 5.54
N GLN A 17 2.82 -17.51 5.03
CA GLN A 17 3.97 -16.61 5.07
C GLN A 17 3.69 -15.39 5.94
N THR A 18 4.68 -14.96 6.71
CA THR A 18 4.61 -13.74 7.53
C THR A 18 5.10 -12.50 6.79
N ASP A 19 5.68 -12.64 5.61
CA ASP A 19 6.13 -11.54 4.77
C ASP A 19 5.47 -11.66 3.39
N VAL A 20 4.63 -10.70 3.05
CA VAL A 20 3.81 -10.73 1.84
C VAL A 20 4.05 -9.49 1.00
N VAL A 21 4.11 -9.68 -0.32
CA VAL A 21 4.26 -8.60 -1.31
C VAL A 21 3.13 -8.72 -2.32
N PHE A 22 2.50 -7.59 -2.64
CA PHE A 22 1.49 -7.51 -3.70
C PHE A 22 1.61 -6.18 -4.46
N GLY A 23 1.09 -6.15 -5.68
CA GLY A 23 1.00 -4.92 -6.45
C GLY A 23 -0.06 -3.99 -5.88
N ASN A 24 0.32 -2.73 -5.63
CA ASN A 24 -0.60 -1.67 -5.26
C ASN A 24 -0.66 -0.67 -6.41
N THR A 25 -1.83 -0.55 -7.02
CA THR A 25 -2.08 0.41 -8.09
C THR A 25 -2.35 1.80 -7.51
N VAL A 26 -1.63 2.79 -8.04
CA VAL A 26 -1.67 4.20 -7.62
C VAL A 26 -2.01 5.07 -8.83
N SER A 27 -2.58 6.24 -8.58
CA SER A 27 -2.97 7.14 -9.67
C SER A 27 -1.79 7.87 -10.31
N GLY A 28 -0.66 8.01 -9.59
CA GLY A 28 0.49 8.83 -9.97
C GLY A 28 0.18 10.32 -10.09
N ARG A 29 -0.91 10.78 -9.43
CA ARG A 29 -1.41 12.17 -9.50
C ARG A 29 -1.24 12.94 -8.19
N ALA A 30 -0.49 12.42 -7.22
CA ALA A 30 -0.26 13.06 -5.93
C ALA A 30 0.75 14.23 -5.98
N LEU A 31 1.39 14.45 -7.12
CA LEU A 31 2.36 15.55 -7.31
C LEU A 31 1.64 16.91 -7.27
N PRO A 32 2.25 17.93 -6.65
CA PRO A 32 1.68 19.29 -6.55
C PRO A 32 1.82 20.05 -7.88
N LEU A 33 1.20 19.53 -8.93
CA LEU A 33 1.12 20.15 -10.24
C LEU A 33 -0.31 20.68 -10.45
N PRO A 34 -0.50 21.99 -10.67
CA PRO A 34 -1.83 22.56 -10.92
C PRO A 34 -2.55 21.85 -12.07
N GLY A 35 -3.78 21.40 -11.83
CA GLY A 35 -4.61 20.73 -12.83
C GLY A 35 -4.26 19.27 -13.10
N ILE A 36 -3.34 18.65 -12.32
CA ILE A 36 -2.92 17.26 -12.52
C ILE A 36 -4.07 16.27 -12.55
N ASP A 37 -5.15 16.49 -11.80
CA ASP A 37 -6.32 15.61 -11.80
C ASP A 37 -7.07 15.59 -13.15
N SER A 38 -6.93 16.64 -13.94
CA SER A 38 -7.63 16.84 -15.22
C SER A 38 -6.76 16.61 -16.46
N LEU A 39 -5.45 16.40 -16.28
CA LEU A 39 -4.52 16.16 -17.38
C LEU A 39 -4.74 14.78 -18.00
N LEU A 40 -4.85 14.75 -19.34
CA LEU A 40 -4.82 13.52 -20.12
C LEU A 40 -3.38 12.99 -20.20
N GLY A 41 -3.19 11.72 -19.84
CA GLY A 41 -1.88 11.08 -19.85
C GLY A 41 -1.85 9.77 -19.06
N CYS A 42 -0.76 9.01 -19.20
CA CYS A 42 -0.54 7.78 -18.44
C CYS A 42 0.18 8.10 -17.12
N PHE A 43 -0.60 8.20 -16.04
CA PHE A 43 -0.09 8.44 -14.69
C PHE A 43 -0.26 7.21 -13.78
N ILE A 44 -1.12 6.25 -14.17
CA ILE A 44 -1.35 5.05 -13.38
C ILE A 44 -0.08 4.22 -13.27
N ASN A 45 0.24 3.78 -12.06
CA ASN A 45 1.42 2.98 -11.79
C ASN A 45 1.06 1.81 -10.85
N THR A 46 1.82 0.73 -10.89
CA THR A 46 1.69 -0.39 -9.95
C THR A 46 3.01 -0.61 -9.26
N VAL A 47 3.03 -0.35 -7.96
CA VAL A 47 4.22 -0.43 -7.12
C VAL A 47 4.13 -1.61 -6.17
N PRO A 48 5.25 -2.29 -5.86
CA PRO A 48 5.24 -3.36 -4.87
C PRO A 48 4.94 -2.79 -3.48
N PHE A 49 3.98 -3.41 -2.78
CA PHE A 49 3.66 -3.10 -1.40
C PHE A 49 3.99 -4.33 -0.55
N ARG A 50 5.02 -4.22 0.30
CA ARG A 50 5.50 -5.29 1.18
C ARG A 50 4.99 -5.08 2.61
N VAL A 51 4.49 -6.14 3.24
CA VAL A 51 4.04 -6.13 4.63
C VAL A 51 4.61 -7.32 5.37
N SER A 52 5.32 -7.05 6.46
CA SER A 52 5.80 -8.06 7.41
C SER A 52 4.86 -8.13 8.62
N LEU A 53 4.12 -9.23 8.74
CA LEU A 53 3.24 -9.54 9.86
C LEU A 53 4.06 -10.21 10.97
N LYS A 54 4.19 -9.54 12.11
CA LYS A 54 4.86 -10.12 13.28
C LYS A 54 3.88 -10.98 14.09
N PRO A 55 4.30 -12.13 14.63
CA PRO A 55 3.50 -12.88 15.59
C PRO A 55 3.08 -12.00 16.77
N GLY A 56 1.81 -12.06 17.16
CA GLY A 56 1.26 -11.25 18.26
C GLY A 56 0.94 -9.79 17.91
N MET A 57 1.19 -9.33 16.69
CA MET A 57 0.81 -7.98 16.25
C MET A 57 -0.70 -7.82 16.24
N SER A 58 -1.20 -6.75 16.86
CA SER A 58 -2.62 -6.43 16.85
C SER A 58 -3.08 -5.84 15.51
N VAL A 59 -4.38 -5.91 15.22
CA VAL A 59 -4.94 -5.32 14.00
C VAL A 59 -4.70 -3.80 13.94
N ILE A 60 -4.77 -3.12 15.08
CA ILE A 60 -4.54 -1.68 15.14
C ILE A 60 -3.08 -1.32 14.84
N GLU A 61 -2.12 -2.11 15.33
CA GLU A 61 -0.70 -1.95 15.00
C GLU A 61 -0.45 -2.19 13.51
N LEU A 62 -1.04 -3.24 12.93
CA LEU A 62 -0.92 -3.54 11.51
C LEU A 62 -1.43 -2.38 10.64
N VAL A 63 -2.63 -1.86 10.95
CA VAL A 63 -3.22 -0.72 10.22
C VAL A 63 -2.35 0.52 10.35
N THR A 64 -1.80 0.78 11.53
CA THR A 64 -0.91 1.91 11.80
C THR A 64 0.38 1.82 10.98
N VAL A 65 1.04 0.66 10.99
CA VAL A 65 2.26 0.42 10.20
C VAL A 65 1.99 0.59 8.71
N ILE A 66 0.90 0.02 8.19
CA ILE A 66 0.54 0.13 6.77
C ILE A 66 0.22 1.59 6.40
N HIS A 67 -0.40 2.36 7.30
CA HIS A 67 -0.65 3.78 7.06
C HIS A 67 0.66 4.57 6.94
N GLN A 68 1.61 4.33 7.85
CA GLN A 68 2.94 4.95 7.82
C GLN A 68 3.70 4.56 6.54
N SER A 69 3.71 3.28 6.17
CA SER A 69 4.31 2.81 4.92
C SER A 69 3.70 3.50 3.70
N ALA A 70 2.37 3.67 3.66
CA ALA A 70 1.72 4.38 2.57
C ALA A 70 2.13 5.86 2.48
N GLN A 71 2.30 6.56 3.60
CA GLN A 71 2.77 7.94 3.62
C GLN A 71 4.19 8.09 3.10
N MET A 72 5.09 7.15 3.45
CA MET A 72 6.46 7.14 2.95
C MET A 72 6.55 6.87 1.44
N MET A 73 5.52 6.24 0.85
CA MET A 73 5.49 5.95 -0.58
C MET A 73 5.03 7.14 -1.44
N VAL A 74 4.31 8.12 -0.88
CA VAL A 74 3.73 9.26 -1.62
C VAL A 74 4.74 9.96 -2.56
N PRO A 75 6.00 10.21 -2.19
CA PRO A 75 6.97 10.84 -3.10
C PRO A 75 7.39 9.97 -4.29
N PHE A 76 7.09 8.67 -4.28
CA PHE A 76 7.52 7.66 -5.25
C PHE A 76 6.36 7.03 -6.03
N GLU A 77 5.12 7.46 -5.78
CA GLU A 77 3.92 7.07 -6.55
C GLU A 77 3.86 7.83 -7.88
#